data_AF-A0A7V9P589-F1
#
_entry.id   AF-A0A7V9P589-F1
#
_cell.length_a   1.000
_cell.length_b   1.000
_cell.length_c   1.000
_cell.angle_alpha   90.00
_cell.angle_beta   90.00
_cell.angle_gamma   90.00
#
_symmetry.space_group_name_H-M   'P 1'
#
loop_
_entity.id
_entity.type
_entity.pdbx_description
1 polymer ?
#
loop_
_entity_poly.entity_id
_entity_poly.type
_entity_poly.pdbx_seq_one_letter_code
_entity_poly.pdbx_strand_id
1 'polypeptide(L)'
;MATREPEKTFAIDSEYLSGRRFPYQEDLALVEDVDLEAATPGEDLNWLEDVRLLEEEGMPAVFDRYTNAFLKIYFPIPEGREDELARKVLVKHLQSGNSYGIQLKLGAARVYDDVRMAAKCGPDIIYLDGAEGSTG
;
A
#
# COMPACT_ATOMS: atom_id res chain seq x y z
N MET A 1 -8.70 11.16 -38.29
CA MET A 1 -8.63 10.08 -37.28
C MET A 1 -8.71 10.75 -35.93
N ALA A 2 -9.78 10.51 -35.17
CA ALA A 2 -9.91 11.03 -33.81
C ALA A 2 -8.90 10.29 -32.92
N THR A 3 -7.91 11.01 -32.40
CA THR A 3 -7.10 10.57 -31.27
C THR A 3 -8.05 10.36 -30.10
N ARG A 4 -8.32 9.09 -29.78
CA ARG A 4 -9.06 8.73 -28.58
C ARG A 4 -8.16 9.15 -27.43
N GLU A 5 -8.59 10.12 -26.63
CA GLU A 5 -7.96 10.39 -25.34
C GLU A 5 -7.93 9.05 -24.57
N PRO A 6 -6.80 8.67 -23.96
CA PRO A 6 -6.80 7.51 -23.09
C PRO A 6 -7.84 7.77 -22.00
N GLU A 7 -8.78 6.85 -21.83
CA GLU A 7 -9.76 6.92 -20.75
C GLU A 7 -9.00 7.12 -19.44
N LYS A 8 -9.34 8.18 -18.71
CA LYS A 8 -8.80 8.43 -17.37
C LYS A 8 -9.21 7.24 -16.52
N THR A 9 -8.29 6.32 -16.26
CA THR A 9 -8.54 5.24 -15.31
C THR A 9 -8.83 5.90 -13.96
N PHE A 10 -10.05 5.70 -13.49
CA PHE A 10 -10.44 5.93 -12.10
C PHE A 10 -9.52 5.08 -11.20
N ALA A 11 -9.40 5.44 -9.93
CA ALA A 11 -8.31 5.04 -9.04
C ALA A 11 -7.83 3.58 -9.17
N ILE A 12 -6.51 3.39 -9.05
CA ILE A 12 -5.90 2.09 -9.30
C ILE A 12 -6.07 1.19 -8.07
N ASP A 13 -6.46 -0.07 -8.27
CA ASP A 13 -6.60 -1.09 -7.22
C ASP A 13 -5.31 -1.94 -7.09
N SER A 14 -4.95 -2.30 -5.86
CA SER A 14 -3.84 -3.22 -5.56
C SER A 14 -4.01 -4.60 -6.22
N GLU A 15 -5.25 -5.09 -6.35
CA GLU A 15 -5.56 -6.33 -7.08
C GLU A 15 -5.26 -6.23 -8.57
N TYR A 16 -5.57 -5.07 -9.16
CA TYR A 16 -5.27 -4.79 -10.56
C TYR A 16 -3.76 -4.76 -10.81
N LEU A 17 -3.02 -4.04 -9.96
CA LEU A 17 -1.57 -3.91 -10.10
C LEU A 17 -0.85 -5.24 -9.86
N SER A 18 -1.27 -6.00 -8.84
CA SER A 18 -0.61 -7.25 -8.46
C SER A 18 -1.09 -8.45 -9.29
N GLY A 19 -2.25 -8.34 -9.93
CA GLY A 19 -2.91 -9.44 -10.64
C GLY A 19 -3.46 -10.52 -9.71
N ARG A 20 -3.59 -10.23 -8.40
CA ARG A 20 -4.07 -11.18 -7.39
C ARG A 20 -4.78 -10.46 -6.25
N ARG A 21 -5.64 -11.20 -5.56
CA ARG A 21 -6.13 -10.83 -4.24
C ARG A 21 -5.25 -11.41 -3.14
N PHE A 22 -5.12 -10.69 -2.02
CA PHE A 22 -4.38 -11.12 -0.85
C PHE A 22 -5.33 -11.69 0.23
N PRO A 23 -4.95 -12.77 0.95
CA PRO A 23 -5.83 -13.42 1.93
C PRO A 23 -6.37 -12.49 3.03
N TYR A 24 -5.55 -11.55 3.50
CA TYR A 24 -5.96 -10.59 4.54
C TYR A 24 -6.98 -9.55 4.06
N GLN A 25 -7.35 -9.54 2.78
CA GLN A 25 -8.48 -8.75 2.29
C GLN A 25 -9.82 -9.47 2.54
N GLU A 26 -9.81 -10.79 2.75
CA GLU A 26 -11.04 -11.61 2.89
C GLU A 26 -11.24 -12.16 4.31
N ASP A 27 -10.17 -12.24 5.12
CA ASP A 27 -10.23 -12.79 6.47
C ASP A 27 -9.70 -11.81 7.52
N LEU A 28 -10.61 -11.31 8.35
CA LEU A 28 -10.34 -10.44 9.49
C LEU A 28 -9.33 -11.07 10.47
N ALA A 29 -9.37 -12.39 10.66
CA ALA A 29 -8.50 -13.07 11.62
C ALA A 29 -7.01 -12.92 11.27
N LEU A 30 -6.68 -12.64 10.01
CA LEU A 30 -5.31 -12.46 9.53
C LEU A 30 -4.70 -11.08 9.81
N VAL A 31 -5.51 -10.14 10.30
CA VAL A 31 -5.09 -8.77 10.65
C VAL A 31 -5.33 -8.42 12.12
N GLU A 32 -6.10 -9.22 12.87
CA GLU A 32 -6.42 -8.94 14.28
C GLU A 32 -5.19 -8.84 15.18
N ASP A 33 -4.18 -9.66 14.89
CA ASP A 33 -2.92 -9.76 15.63
C ASP A 33 -1.91 -8.66 15.30
N VAL A 34 -2.23 -7.78 14.35
CA VAL A 34 -1.34 -6.68 13.95
C VAL A 34 -1.23 -5.67 15.08
N ASP A 35 -0.01 -5.54 15.62
CA ASP A 35 0.35 -4.57 16.64
C ASP A 35 0.68 -3.22 15.98
N LEU A 36 -0.26 -2.27 16.12
CA LEU A 36 -0.11 -0.92 15.56
C LEU A 36 0.92 -0.08 16.32
N GLU A 37 1.07 -0.29 17.64
CA GLU A 37 2.05 0.46 18.45
C GLU A 37 3.46 0.04 18.08
N ALA A 38 3.70 -1.27 17.92
CA ALA A 38 4.97 -1.79 17.45
C ALA A 38 5.27 -1.37 15.99
N ALA A 39 4.25 -1.10 15.18
CA ALA A 39 4.41 -0.58 13.81
C ALA A 39 4.75 0.92 13.75
N THR A 40 4.61 1.66 14.87
CA THR A 40 4.93 3.10 14.97
C THR A 40 5.99 3.43 16.03
N PRO A 41 7.22 2.88 15.95
CA PRO A 41 8.27 3.20 16.93
C PRO A 41 8.99 4.52 16.58
N GLY A 42 8.88 5.56 17.44
CA GLY A 42 9.69 6.77 17.34
C GLY A 42 9.05 8.07 17.86
N GLU A 43 9.81 9.17 17.84
CA GLU A 43 9.35 10.54 18.15
C GLU A 43 8.62 11.20 16.96
N ASP A 44 8.65 10.59 15.77
CA ASP A 44 8.11 11.13 14.53
C ASP A 44 6.71 10.54 14.26
N LEU A 45 5.71 11.30 14.74
CA LEU A 45 4.37 11.50 14.18
C LEU A 45 3.74 10.31 13.44
N ASN A 46 3.00 9.48 14.18
CA ASN A 46 1.58 9.17 13.92
C ASN A 46 1.09 9.05 12.46
N TRP A 47 1.90 8.58 11.52
CA TRP A 47 1.52 8.53 10.11
C TRP A 47 0.35 7.59 9.85
N LEU A 48 0.08 6.66 10.78
CA LEU A 48 -1.11 5.82 10.82
C LEU A 48 -2.38 6.57 11.25
N GLU A 49 -2.30 7.65 12.03
CA GLU A 49 -3.49 8.38 12.49
C GLU A 49 -4.28 8.98 11.32
N ASP A 50 -3.57 9.40 10.27
CA ASP A 50 -4.17 9.91 9.04
C ASP A 50 -4.79 8.81 8.16
N VAL A 51 -4.46 7.54 8.41
CA VAL A 51 -5.04 6.40 7.70
C VAL A 51 -6.45 6.17 8.22
N ARG A 52 -7.40 6.24 7.30
CA ARG A 52 -8.84 6.07 7.54
C ARG A 52 -9.44 5.06 6.60
N LEU A 53 -10.56 4.49 7.01
CA LEU A 53 -11.37 3.68 6.10
C LEU A 53 -12.00 4.59 5.04
N LEU A 54 -11.87 4.20 3.79
CA LEU A 54 -12.43 4.85 2.61
C LEU A 54 -13.35 3.86 1.88
N GLU A 55 -13.89 4.30 0.75
CA GLU A 55 -14.71 3.48 -0.13
C GLU A 55 -14.20 3.61 -1.57
N GLU A 56 -14.06 2.48 -2.26
CA GLU A 56 -13.73 2.39 -3.67
C GLU A 56 -14.72 1.46 -4.37
N GLU A 57 -15.43 1.96 -5.39
CA GLU A 57 -16.45 1.21 -6.14
C GLU A 57 -17.54 0.56 -5.25
N GLY A 58 -17.95 1.24 -4.17
CA GLY A 58 -18.94 0.72 -3.22
C GLY A 58 -18.39 -0.30 -2.23
N MET A 59 -17.07 -0.48 -2.19
CA MET A 59 -16.39 -1.42 -1.30
C MET A 59 -15.52 -0.68 -0.29
N PRO A 60 -15.50 -1.09 1.00
CA PRO A 60 -14.56 -0.53 1.96
C PRO A 60 -13.12 -0.74 1.49
N ALA A 61 -12.30 0.30 1.59
CA ALA A 61 -10.93 0.28 1.11
C ALA A 61 -10.03 1.14 1.97
N VAL A 62 -8.74 0.81 2.00
CA VAL A 62 -7.70 1.68 2.56
C VAL A 62 -6.81 2.19 1.43
N PHE A 63 -6.44 3.47 1.49
CA PHE A 63 -5.54 4.06 0.50
C PHE A 63 -4.09 3.82 0.90
N ASP A 64 -3.37 3.11 0.05
CA ASP A 64 -1.93 2.91 0.17
C ASP A 64 -1.17 4.00 -0.60
N ARG A 65 -0.52 4.89 0.15
CA ARG A 65 0.27 5.99 -0.40
C ARG A 65 1.56 5.53 -1.09
N TYR A 66 2.08 4.34 -0.79
CA TYR A 66 3.31 3.83 -1.40
C TYR A 66 3.08 3.31 -2.81
N THR A 67 1.96 2.64 -3.07
CA THR A 67 1.56 2.22 -4.42
C THR A 67 0.67 3.22 -5.15
N ASN A 68 0.14 4.24 -4.45
CA ASN A 68 -0.95 5.09 -4.92
C ASN A 68 -2.17 4.27 -5.38
N ALA A 69 -2.55 3.27 -4.58
CA ALA A 69 -3.63 2.34 -4.93
C ALA A 69 -4.58 2.12 -3.75
N PHE A 70 -5.83 1.77 -4.07
CA PHE A 70 -6.77 1.29 -3.08
C PHE A 70 -6.57 -0.20 -2.81
N LEU A 71 -6.64 -0.57 -1.54
CA LEU A 71 -6.68 -1.95 -1.08
C LEU A 71 -8.09 -2.21 -0.54
N LYS A 72 -8.90 -2.93 -1.32
CA LYS A 72 -10.28 -3.28 -0.97
C LYS A 72 -10.34 -4.34 0.13
N ILE A 73 -11.37 -4.24 0.97
CA ILE A 73 -11.65 -5.13 2.09
C ILE A 73 -13.00 -5.82 1.82
N TYR A 74 -13.00 -7.15 1.87
CA TYR A 74 -14.13 -8.01 1.50
C TYR A 74 -14.80 -8.69 2.71
N PHE A 75 -14.27 -8.50 3.92
CA PHE A 75 -14.92 -8.94 5.15
C PHE A 75 -15.78 -7.84 5.78
N PRO A 76 -16.82 -8.18 6.54
CA PRO A 76 -17.62 -7.20 7.28
C PRO A 76 -16.77 -6.43 8.30
N ILE A 77 -16.86 -5.10 8.27
CA ILE A 77 -16.19 -4.23 9.22
C ILE A 77 -17.13 -3.98 10.41
N PRO A 78 -16.76 -4.38 11.64
CA PRO A 78 -17.54 -4.07 12.84
C PRO A 78 -17.61 -2.56 13.08
N GLU A 79 -18.78 -2.08 13.48
CA GLU A 79 -19.02 -0.67 13.83
C GLU A 79 -18.05 -0.19 14.93
N GLY A 80 -17.44 0.97 14.73
CA GLY A 80 -16.49 1.58 15.67
C GLY A 80 -15.06 1.07 15.55
N ARG A 81 -14.76 0.17 14.60
CA ARG A 81 -13.41 -0.36 14.32
C ARG A 81 -12.90 -0.03 12.92
N GLU A 82 -13.54 0.90 12.22
CA GLU A 82 -13.29 1.23 10.82
C GLU A 82 -11.84 1.65 10.56
N ASP A 83 -11.38 2.70 11.25
CA ASP A 83 -10.02 3.23 11.06
C ASP A 83 -8.95 2.32 11.67
N GLU A 84 -9.27 1.61 12.75
CA GLU A 84 -8.40 0.59 13.34
C GLU A 84 -8.11 -0.52 12.31
N LEU A 85 -9.15 -1.05 11.68
CA LEU A 85 -9.02 -2.13 10.70
C LEU A 85 -8.39 -1.63 9.40
N ALA A 86 -8.67 -0.41 8.96
CA ALA A 86 -7.96 0.20 7.83
C ALA A 86 -6.43 0.25 8.08
N ARG A 87 -6.01 0.69 9.28
CA ARG A 87 -4.59 0.72 9.68
C ARG A 87 -4.00 -0.69 9.75
N LYS A 88 -4.69 -1.64 10.38
CA LYS A 88 -4.21 -3.03 10.51
C LYS A 88 -4.05 -3.71 9.15
N VAL A 89 -5.01 -3.52 8.24
CA VAL A 89 -4.95 -4.03 6.87
C VAL A 89 -3.78 -3.42 6.11
N LEU A 90 -3.57 -2.09 6.19
CA LEU A 90 -2.45 -1.42 5.55
C LEU A 90 -1.09 -1.88 6.13
N VAL A 91 -0.98 -1.99 7.45
CA VAL A 91 0.24 -2.49 8.11
C VAL A 91 0.51 -3.94 7.70
N LYS A 92 -0.50 -4.81 7.67
CA LYS A 92 -0.34 -6.18 7.19
C LYS A 92 0.13 -6.22 5.73
N HIS A 93 -0.43 -5.34 4.88
CA HIS A 93 -0.06 -5.21 3.48
C HIS A 93 1.42 -4.82 3.33
N LEU A 94 1.88 -3.83 4.11
CA LEU A 94 3.27 -3.38 4.18
C LEU A 94 4.22 -4.46 4.69
N GLN A 95 3.91 -5.07 5.84
CA GLN A 95 4.73 -6.13 6.45
C GLN A 95 4.83 -7.37 5.58
N SER A 96 3.81 -7.64 4.76
CA SER A 96 3.81 -8.73 3.78
C SER A 96 4.60 -8.41 2.51
N GLY A 97 5.21 -7.22 2.41
CA GLY A 97 6.01 -6.80 1.25
C GLY A 97 5.19 -6.51 -0.01
N ASN A 98 3.89 -6.24 0.12
CA ASN A 98 2.98 -6.08 -1.02
C ASN A 98 2.74 -4.62 -1.42
N SER A 99 3.30 -3.65 -0.66
CA SER A 99 2.97 -2.22 -0.68
C SER A 99 4.13 -1.30 -1.05
N TYR A 100 5.37 -1.64 -0.65
CA TYR A 100 6.53 -0.79 -0.96
C TYR A 100 6.83 -0.70 -2.48
N GLY A 101 6.05 -1.46 -3.24
CA GLY A 101 5.34 -1.11 -4.47
C GLY A 101 4.44 -2.33 -4.76
N ILE A 102 3.77 -2.40 -5.90
CA ILE A 102 3.88 -3.61 -6.70
C ILE A 102 5.35 -3.68 -7.14
N GLN A 103 6.18 -3.96 -6.12
CA GLN A 103 7.53 -3.50 -5.93
C GLN A 103 8.39 -4.32 -6.85
N LEU A 104 9.08 -3.67 -7.78
CA LEU A 104 9.79 -4.33 -8.89
C LEU A 104 8.88 -4.95 -9.98
N LYS A 105 7.72 -4.37 -10.25
CA LYS A 105 7.17 -4.29 -11.62
C LYS A 105 7.27 -2.81 -12.02
N LEU A 106 8.41 -2.29 -12.50
CA LEU A 106 9.33 -2.89 -13.48
C LEU A 106 10.83 -2.43 -13.38
N GLY A 107 11.37 -2.15 -12.19
CA GLY A 107 12.84 -2.03 -11.99
C GLY A 107 13.48 -0.64 -11.86
N ALA A 108 12.77 0.38 -11.34
CA ALA A 108 13.35 1.70 -11.10
C ALA A 108 12.82 2.28 -9.77
N ALA A 109 13.70 2.49 -8.78
CA ALA A 109 13.35 3.18 -7.53
C ALA A 109 14.33 4.35 -7.28
N ARG A 110 13.80 5.51 -6.85
CA ARG A 110 14.49 6.82 -6.91
C ARG A 110 14.59 7.60 -5.58
N VAL A 111 14.22 7.04 -4.41
CA VAL A 111 14.18 7.85 -3.17
C VAL A 111 14.88 7.16 -1.99
N TYR A 112 15.70 7.94 -1.28
CA TYR A 112 16.67 7.52 -0.27
C TYR A 112 16.04 6.96 1.03
N ASP A 113 14.84 7.42 1.41
CA ASP A 113 14.15 6.93 2.62
C ASP A 113 13.47 5.57 2.41
N ASP A 114 13.00 5.28 1.20
CA ASP A 114 12.42 3.98 0.82
C ASP A 114 13.47 2.87 0.87
N VAL A 115 14.73 3.18 0.53
CA VAL A 115 15.85 2.23 0.62
C VAL A 115 16.09 1.81 2.08
N ARG A 116 15.95 2.75 3.03
CA ARG A 116 16.18 2.46 4.44
C ARG A 116 15.09 1.59 5.04
N MET A 117 13.84 1.75 4.62
CA MET A 117 12.74 0.87 5.02
C MET A 117 12.82 -0.48 4.31
N ALA A 118 13.13 -0.51 3.01
CA ALA A 118 13.33 -1.75 2.25
C ALA A 118 14.43 -2.61 2.86
N ALA A 119 15.57 -2.03 3.28
CA ALA A 119 16.63 -2.77 3.97
C ALA A 119 16.18 -3.43 5.29
N LYS A 120 15.22 -2.84 6.01
CA LYS A 120 14.67 -3.41 7.25
C LYS A 120 13.74 -4.60 7.00
N CYS A 121 13.18 -4.72 5.79
CA CYS A 121 12.30 -5.82 5.41
C CYS A 121 13.05 -7.08 4.93
N GLY A 122 14.39 -7.07 4.93
CA GLY A 122 15.23 -8.24 4.63
C GLY A 122 15.27 -8.72 3.18
N PRO A 123 15.39 -7.84 2.16
CA PRO A 123 15.54 -8.28 0.77
C PRO A 123 16.92 -8.90 0.52
N ASP A 124 16.97 -9.91 -0.36
CA ASP A 124 18.23 -10.56 -0.74
C ASP A 124 19.13 -9.69 -1.63
N ILE A 125 18.55 -8.82 -2.48
CA ILE A 125 19.29 -7.92 -3.41
C ILE A 125 18.53 -6.60 -3.57
N ILE A 126 19.25 -5.47 -3.52
CA ILE A 126 18.73 -4.12 -3.81
C ILE A 126 19.53 -3.55 -5.00
N TYR A 127 18.85 -3.14 -6.08
CA TYR A 127 19.48 -2.51 -7.24
C TYR A 127 19.18 -1.00 -7.24
N LEU A 128 20.24 -0.17 -7.39
CA LEU A 128 20.15 1.29 -7.45
C LEU A 128 20.59 1.76 -8.84
N ASP A 129 19.68 2.32 -9.63
CA ASP A 129 20.00 2.90 -10.95
C ASP A 129 20.28 4.40 -10.81
N GLY A 130 21.50 4.81 -11.16
CA GLY A 130 22.01 6.19 -11.07
C GLY A 130 21.80 7.03 -12.34
N ALA A 131 20.91 6.65 -13.26
CA ALA A 131 20.64 7.46 -14.46
C ALA A 131 19.90 8.77 -14.13
N GLU A 132 20.68 9.86 -14.04
CA GLU A 132 20.21 11.25 -13.96
C GLU A 132 19.29 11.58 -15.15
N GLY A 133 18.01 11.79 -14.85
CA GLY A 133 17.08 12.42 -15.79
C GLY A 133 17.24 13.93 -15.73
N SER A 134 18.12 14.47 -16.58
CA SER A 134 18.03 15.86 -17.00
C SER A 134 16.74 16.07 -17.81
N THR A 135 15.87 16.93 -17.30
CA THR A 135 14.81 17.66 -18.02
C THR A 135 14.56 18.87 -17.13
N GLY A 136 14.90 20.10 -17.50
CA GLY A 136 14.66 20.77 -18.77
C GLY A 136 13.75 21.94 -18.46
#